data_AF-A0A8S4BGZ6-F1
#
_entry.id   AF-A0A8S4BGZ6-F1
#
_cell.length_a   1.000
_cell.length_b   1.000
_cell.length_c   1.000
_cell.angle_alpha   90.00
_cell.angle_beta   90.00
_cell.angle_gamma   90.00
#
_symmetry.space_group_name_H-M   'P 1'
#
loop_
_entity.id
_entity.type
_entity.pdbx_description
1 polymer ?
#
loop_
_entity_poly.entity_id
_entity_poly.type
_entity_poly.pdbx_seq_one_letter_code
_entity_poly.pdbx_strand_id
1 'polypeptide(L)'
;MADQRPRGEMFPLSLFFFLGFTNVFGCGSVNAEFMRINVMPLESRFFSQLDKLTENLMKVFRNKGGVAGKKIHQIMTLTTKRDDIRIKRDCVLKSLCVYLNEDSKPLKEFSVSR
;
A
#
# COMPACT_ATOMS: atom_id res chain seq x y z
N MET A 1 33.78 21.48 -6.09
CA MET A 1 32.65 21.94 -5.24
C MET A 1 31.37 21.48 -5.92
N ALA A 2 30.78 20.38 -5.45
CA ALA A 2 29.53 19.86 -6.00
C ALA A 2 28.36 20.52 -5.27
N ASP A 3 27.60 21.34 -6.01
CA ASP A 3 26.34 21.93 -5.58
C ASP A 3 25.29 20.82 -5.42
N GLN A 4 24.97 20.49 -4.18
CA GLN A 4 23.96 19.50 -3.83
C GLN A 4 22.68 20.24 -3.44
N ARG A 5 21.91 20.69 -4.42
CA ARG A 5 20.56 21.21 -4.15
C ARG A 5 19.58 20.05 -3.90
N PRO A 6 18.78 20.13 -2.82
CA PRO A 6 17.81 19.08 -2.49
C PRO A 6 16.71 19.07 -3.55
N ARG A 7 16.46 17.90 -4.14
CA ARG A 7 15.28 17.66 -4.98
C ARG A 7 14.04 17.84 -4.10
N GLY A 8 13.41 19.01 -4.26
CA GLY A 8 12.18 19.38 -3.58
C GLY A 8 11.11 18.30 -3.75
N GLU A 9 10.59 17.88 -2.61
CA GLU A 9 9.32 17.23 -2.36
C GLU A 9 8.27 17.41 -3.49
N MET A 10 8.20 16.45 -4.42
CA MET A 10 7.09 16.33 -5.37
C MET A 10 6.04 15.35 -4.82
N PHE A 11 5.48 15.67 -3.65
CA PHE A 11 4.56 14.79 -2.93
C PHE A 11 3.07 15.18 -2.89
N PRO A 12 2.59 16.31 -3.46
CA PRO A 12 1.14 16.52 -3.58
C PRO A 12 0.55 16.12 -4.95
N LEU A 13 1.25 16.34 -6.07
CA LEU A 13 0.70 16.08 -7.42
C LEU A 13 0.66 14.59 -7.79
N SER A 14 1.58 13.78 -7.26
CA SER A 14 1.63 12.34 -7.52
C SER A 14 0.47 11.59 -6.88
N LEU A 15 0.00 12.04 -5.71
CA LEU A 15 -1.16 11.46 -5.01
C LEU A 15 -2.48 11.83 -5.69
N PHE A 16 -2.61 13.08 -6.17
CA PHE A 16 -3.75 13.51 -6.99
C PHE A 16 -3.82 12.75 -8.32
N PHE A 17 -2.67 12.53 -8.95
CA PHE A 17 -2.59 11.68 -10.14
C PHE A 17 -3.02 10.24 -9.82
N PHE A 18 -2.57 9.68 -8.70
CA PHE A 18 -2.93 8.31 -8.25
C PHE A 18 -4.43 8.10 -8.03
N LEU A 19 -5.13 9.07 -7.41
CA LEU A 19 -6.57 8.99 -7.17
C LEU A 19 -7.40 9.20 -8.45
N GLY A 20 -6.92 10.02 -9.39
CA GLY A 20 -7.56 10.22 -10.68
C GLY A 20 -7.36 9.04 -11.65
N PHE A 21 -6.18 8.43 -11.65
CA PHE A 21 -5.83 7.34 -12.58
C PHE A 21 -6.54 6.03 -12.28
N THR A 22 -6.75 5.72 -11.00
CA THR A 22 -7.43 4.50 -10.54
C THR A 22 -8.93 4.48 -10.86
N ASN A 23 -9.55 5.65 -11.08
CA ASN A 23 -10.97 5.76 -11.43
C ASN A 23 -11.21 5.62 -12.95
N VAL A 24 -10.20 5.90 -13.79
CA VAL A 24 -10.37 5.99 -15.27
C VAL A 24 -9.78 4.78 -16.00
N PHE A 25 -8.73 4.15 -15.48
CA PHE A 25 -8.03 3.08 -16.16
C PHE A 25 -8.13 1.78 -15.35
N GLY A 26 -8.54 0.69 -15.99
CA GLY A 26 -8.53 -0.65 -15.36
C GLY A 26 -7.12 -1.02 -14.85
N CYS A 27 -7.04 -1.91 -13.86
CA CYS A 27 -5.79 -2.25 -13.13
C CYS A 27 -4.57 -2.53 -14.03
N GLY A 28 -4.76 -3.23 -15.16
CA GLY A 28 -3.68 -3.49 -16.13
C GLY A 28 -3.17 -2.25 -16.88
N SER A 29 -4.05 -1.28 -17.16
CA SER A 29 -3.71 -0.04 -17.87
C SER A 29 -2.97 0.95 -16.96
N VAL A 30 -3.26 0.96 -15.65
CA VAL A 30 -2.60 1.85 -14.69
C VAL A 30 -1.12 1.50 -14.53
N ASN A 31 -0.80 0.20 -14.37
CA ASN A 31 0.59 -0.23 -14.23
C ASN A 31 1.40 -0.02 -15.54
N ALA A 32 0.78 -0.29 -16.69
CA ALA A 32 1.42 -0.06 -18.00
C ALA A 32 1.70 1.43 -18.26
N GLU A 33 0.77 2.31 -17.89
CA GLU A 33 0.95 3.74 -18.09
C GLU A 33 1.92 4.34 -17.06
N PHE A 34 1.91 3.83 -15.83
CA PHE A 34 2.93 4.17 -14.84
C PHE A 34 4.34 3.73 -15.28
N MET A 35 4.47 2.53 -15.87
CA MET A 35 5.70 2.06 -16.48
C MET A 35 6.16 2.98 -17.62
N ARG A 36 5.24 3.39 -18.50
CA ARG A 36 5.55 4.27 -19.63
C ARG A 36 6.11 5.61 -19.19
N ILE A 37 5.59 6.17 -18.09
CA ILE A 37 5.97 7.51 -17.58
C ILE A 37 7.17 7.46 -16.64
N ASN A 38 7.21 6.52 -15.70
CA ASN A 38 8.22 6.46 -14.63
C ASN A 38 9.34 5.44 -14.90
N VAL A 39 9.23 4.63 -15.96
CA VAL A 39 10.18 3.56 -16.34
C VAL A 39 10.36 2.51 -15.23
N MET A 40 9.47 2.45 -14.24
CA MET A 40 9.53 1.53 -13.10
C MET A 40 8.16 0.95 -12.75
N PRO A 41 8.06 -0.34 -12.34
CA PRO A 41 6.76 -0.96 -12.09
C PRO A 41 6.08 -0.36 -10.88
N LEU A 42 4.79 -0.03 -11.02
CA LEU A 42 3.98 0.56 -9.95
C LEU A 42 3.99 -0.32 -8.70
N GLU A 43 3.79 -1.61 -8.92
CA GLU A 43 3.73 -2.64 -7.88
C GLU A 43 5.06 -2.76 -7.13
N SER A 44 6.19 -2.77 -7.84
CA SER A 44 7.53 -2.81 -7.23
C SER A 44 7.80 -1.57 -6.37
N ARG A 45 7.46 -0.38 -6.89
CA ARG A 45 7.61 0.87 -6.14
C ARG A 45 6.69 0.92 -4.93
N PHE A 46 5.43 0.52 -5.10
CA PHE A 46 4.45 0.45 -4.02
C PHE A 46 4.94 -0.45 -2.90
N PHE A 47 5.33 -1.68 -3.22
CA PHE A 47 5.83 -2.62 -2.22
C PHE A 47 7.13 -2.17 -1.57
N SER A 48 8.05 -1.55 -2.31
CA SER A 48 9.26 -0.96 -1.73
C SER A 48 8.94 0.11 -0.69
N GLN A 49 7.94 0.96 -0.95
CA GLN A 49 7.51 1.97 0.01
C GLN A 49 6.73 1.36 1.19
N LEU A 50 5.87 0.38 0.92
CA LEU A 50 5.13 -0.35 1.95
C LEU A 50 6.09 -1.03 2.93
N ASP A 51 7.12 -1.69 2.43
CA ASP A 51 8.13 -2.36 3.25
C ASP A 51 8.88 -1.37 4.15
N LYS A 52 9.29 -0.22 3.61
CA LYS A 52 9.96 0.86 4.37
C LYS A 52 9.08 1.40 5.50
N LEU A 53 7.78 1.52 5.27
CA LEU A 53 6.82 2.06 6.23
C LEU A 53 6.31 1.00 7.22
N THR A 54 6.52 -0.28 6.94
CA THR A 54 5.91 -1.38 7.69
C THR A 54 6.20 -1.30 9.18
N GLU A 55 7.45 -1.06 9.59
CA GLU A 55 7.79 -1.01 11.03
C GLU A 55 7.05 0.11 11.77
N ASN A 56 6.82 1.25 11.11
CA ASN A 56 6.06 2.36 11.68
C ASN A 56 4.56 2.04 11.72
N LEU A 57 4.01 1.46 10.66
CA LEU A 57 2.62 1.02 10.62
C LEU A 57 2.33 -0.02 11.71
N MET A 58 3.24 -0.98 11.92
CA MET A 58 3.10 -1.99 12.96
C MET A 58 3.07 -1.38 14.38
N LYS A 59 3.81 -0.29 14.63
CA LYS A 59 3.72 0.46 15.90
C LYS A 59 2.34 1.12 16.04
N VAL A 60 1.84 1.75 14.98
CA VAL A 60 0.51 2.39 14.98
C VAL A 60 -0.59 1.36 15.24
N PHE A 61 -0.51 0.19 14.62
CA PHE A 61 -1.46 -0.90 14.78
C PHE A 61 -1.51 -1.45 16.21
N ARG A 62 -0.35 -1.64 16.85
CA ARG A 62 -0.28 -2.08 18.26
C ARG A 62 -0.91 -1.08 19.22
N ASN A 63 -0.83 0.21 18.92
CA ASN A 63 -1.39 1.25 19.77
C ASN A 63 -2.89 1.49 19.54
N LYS A 64 -3.50 0.85 18.53
CA LYS A 64 -4.94 1.01 18.24
C LYS A 64 -5.76 0.25 19.26
N GLY A 65 -6.59 0.97 20.01
CA GLY A 65 -7.58 0.41 20.93
C GLY A 65 -8.95 0.14 20.29
N GLY A 66 -9.93 -0.27 21.13
CA GLY A 66 -11.32 -0.46 20.73
C GLY A 66 -11.56 -1.69 19.84
N VAL A 67 -12.72 -1.74 19.18
CA VAL A 67 -13.13 -2.88 18.33
C VAL A 67 -12.20 -3.07 17.13
N ALA A 68 -11.82 -1.97 16.46
CA ALA A 68 -10.87 -1.99 15.35
C ALA A 68 -9.48 -2.47 15.80
N GLY A 69 -9.01 -2.01 16.97
CA GLY A 69 -7.78 -2.49 17.59
C GLY A 69 -7.77 -4.00 17.80
N LYS A 70 -8.84 -4.55 18.38
CA LYS A 70 -8.98 -6.01 18.57
C LYS A 70 -8.87 -6.79 17.27
N LYS A 71 -9.54 -6.34 16.20
CA LYS A 71 -9.46 -6.95 14.87
C LYS A 71 -8.04 -6.90 14.29
N ILE A 72 -7.36 -5.76 14.40
CA ILE A 72 -5.98 -5.59 13.94
C ILE A 72 -5.02 -6.53 14.70
N HIS A 73 -5.15 -6.64 16.02
CA HIS A 73 -4.32 -7.55 16.82
C HIS A 73 -4.54 -9.03 16.45
N GLN A 74 -5.78 -9.43 16.11
CA GLN A 74 -6.07 -10.77 15.60
C GLN A 74 -5.37 -11.04 14.26
N ILE A 75 -5.40 -10.08 13.32
CA ILE A 75 -4.70 -10.21 12.03
C ILE A 75 -3.19 -10.36 12.24
N MET A 76 -2.60 -9.52 13.10
CA MET A 76 -1.16 -9.54 13.38
C MET A 76 -0.71 -10.85 14.04
N THR A 77 -1.48 -11.40 14.99
CA THR A 77 -1.15 -12.65 15.68
C THR A 77 -1.19 -13.87 14.75
N LEU A 78 -2.11 -13.91 13.80
CA LEU A 78 -2.18 -14.97 12.78
C LEU A 78 -0.96 -14.96 11.84
N THR A 79 -0.35 -13.78 11.66
CA THR A 79 0.75 -13.54 10.73
C THR A 79 2.13 -13.85 11.32
N THR A 80 2.30 -13.72 12.64
CA THR A 80 3.58 -13.88 13.38
C THR A 80 4.32 -15.21 13.16
N LYS A 81 3.69 -16.23 12.55
CA LYS A 81 4.23 -17.58 12.45
C LYS A 81 5.24 -17.80 11.31
N ARG A 82 5.44 -16.84 10.39
CA ARG A 82 6.31 -17.02 9.21
C ARG A 82 7.06 -15.74 8.85
N ASP A 83 8.37 -15.86 8.64
CA ASP A 83 9.22 -14.77 8.12
C ASP A 83 9.16 -14.73 6.58
N ASP A 84 7.98 -14.46 6.02
CA ASP A 84 7.77 -14.27 4.58
C ASP A 84 7.31 -12.83 4.32
N ILE A 85 8.05 -12.13 3.45
CA ILE A 85 7.78 -10.74 3.06
C ILE A 85 6.35 -10.55 2.52
N ARG A 86 5.81 -11.53 1.80
CA ARG A 86 4.44 -11.48 1.25
C ARG A 86 3.41 -11.57 2.35
N ILE A 87 3.65 -12.43 3.34
CA ILE A 87 2.79 -12.59 4.52
C ILE A 87 2.81 -11.31 5.36
N LYS A 88 3.98 -10.67 5.51
CA LYS A 88 4.12 -9.38 6.19
C LYS A 88 3.34 -8.26 5.47
N ARG A 89 3.48 -8.15 4.14
CA ARG A 89 2.74 -7.17 3.33
C ARG A 89 1.23 -7.39 3.42
N ASP A 90 0.77 -8.63 3.29
CA ASP A 90 -0.65 -8.99 3.39
C ASP A 90 -1.24 -8.60 4.75
N CYS A 91 -0.52 -8.88 5.85
CA CYS A 91 -0.92 -8.45 7.20
C CYS A 91 -1.04 -6.93 7.33
N VAL A 92 -0.06 -6.19 6.82
CA VAL A 92 -0.07 -4.72 6.87
C VAL A 92 -1.26 -4.16 6.09
N LEU A 93 -1.52 -4.67 4.88
CA LEU A 93 -2.64 -4.22 4.05
C LEU A 93 -3.99 -4.51 4.70
N LYS A 94 -4.20 -5.73 5.21
CA LYS A 94 -5.43 -6.10 5.94
C LYS A 94 -5.66 -5.23 7.18
N SER A 95 -4.59 -4.98 7.93
CA SER A 95 -4.64 -4.12 9.12
C SER A 95 -4.93 -2.67 8.76
N LEU A 96 -4.39 -2.19 7.62
CA LEU A 96 -4.63 -0.84 7.11
C LEU A 96 -6.11 -0.63 6.72
N CYS A 97 -6.73 -1.58 6.02
CA CYS A 97 -8.16 -1.51 5.70
C CYS A 97 -9.01 -1.36 6.97
N VAL A 98 -8.74 -2.18 8.00
CA VAL A 98 -9.44 -2.08 9.29
C VAL A 98 -9.16 -0.75 9.98
N TYR A 99 -7.93 -0.23 9.91
CA TYR A 99 -7.55 1.03 10.54
C TYR A 99 -8.26 2.24 9.92
N LEU A 100 -8.41 2.25 8.59
CA LEU A 100 -9.11 3.29 7.81
C LEU A 100 -10.63 3.15 7.85
N ASN A 101 -11.16 2.15 8.55
CA ASN A 101 -12.59 1.78 8.56
C ASN A 101 -13.12 1.44 7.15
N GLU A 102 -12.23 0.94 6.29
CA GLU A 102 -12.61 0.35 5.01
C GLU A 102 -13.01 -1.10 5.26
N ASP A 103 -14.14 -1.54 4.70
CA ASP A 103 -14.49 -2.95 4.69
C ASP A 103 -13.35 -3.73 4.01
N SER A 104 -12.80 -4.74 4.69
CA SER A 104 -11.78 -5.65 4.14
C SER A 104 -12.35 -6.59 3.07
N LYS A 105 -13.37 -6.14 2.32
CA LYS A 105 -13.86 -6.86 1.15
C LYS A 105 -12.64 -7.06 0.25
N PRO A 106 -12.41 -8.29 -0.23
CA PRO A 106 -11.37 -8.50 -1.21
C PRO A 106 -11.59 -7.47 -2.33
N LEU A 107 -10.54 -6.72 -2.66
CA LEU A 107 -10.49 -5.93 -3.88
C LEU A 107 -11.00 -6.86 -4.96
N LYS A 108 -12.21 -6.60 -5.49
CA LYS A 108 -12.87 -7.51 -6.42
C LYS A 108 -11.85 -7.83 -7.50
N GLU A 109 -11.45 -9.09 -7.54
CA GLU A 109 -10.75 -9.65 -8.68
C GLU A 109 -11.72 -9.47 -9.85
N PHE A 110 -11.53 -8.40 -10.62
CA PHE A 110 -12.33 -8.16 -11.80
C PHE A 110 -11.89 -9.21 -12.80
N SER A 111 -12.60 -10.34 -12.78
CA SER A 111 -12.55 -11.33 -13.84
C SER A 111 -12.83 -10.59 -15.15
N VAL A 112 -11.83 -10.54 -16.01
CA VAL A 112 -11.98 -10.08 -17.40
C VAL A 112 -12.92 -11.08 -18.07
N SER A 113 -14.19 -10.73 -18.16
CA SER A 113 -15.09 -11.34 -19.15
C SER A 113 -14.61 -10.87 -20.52
N ARG A 114 -14.18 -11.84 -21.32
CA ARG A 114 -13.71 -11.69 -22.70
C ARG A 114 -14.78 -11.10 -23.61
#